data_AF-A0ABD0Z2P2-F1
#
_entry.id   AF-A0ABD0Z2P2-F1
#
_cell.length_a   1.000
_cell.length_b   1.000
_cell.length_c   1.000
_cell.angle_alpha   90.00
_cell.angle_beta   90.00
_cell.angle_gamma   90.00
#
_symmetry.space_group_name_H-M   'P 1'
#
loop_
_entity.id
_entity.type
_entity.pdbx_description
1 polymer ?
#
loop_
_entity_poly.entity_id
_entity_poly.type
_entity_poly.pdbx_seq_one_letter_code
_entity_poly.pdbx_strand_id
1 'polypeptide(L)'
;MARLRKWALERKFEFKTIWSNKTRVILGCVDDKFSWRLRALVVPHSEFFVVRKLVDKHTCDTTHRNPNHMQATATTLASLICSGYHEKNDGLKSKQIIDLVRLNHGVQIKYMKAWRTKEIVESLVRGTPEDS
;
A
#
# COMPACT_ATOMS: atom_id res chain seq x y z
N MET A 1 -8.37 -4.03 -2.45
CA MET A 1 -7.42 -2.88 -2.50
C MET A 1 -6.04 -3.17 -1.92
N ALA A 2 -5.90 -3.84 -0.76
CA ALA A 2 -4.59 -4.05 -0.11
C ALA A 2 -3.52 -4.70 -1.03
N ARG A 3 -3.86 -5.78 -1.75
CA ARG A 3 -2.95 -6.45 -2.71
C ARG A 3 -2.42 -5.50 -3.79
N LEU A 4 -3.26 -4.60 -4.31
CA LEU A 4 -2.86 -3.63 -5.33
C LEU A 4 -1.91 -2.56 -4.78
N ARG A 5 -2.11 -2.12 -3.53
CA ARG A 5 -1.19 -1.17 -2.86
C ARG A 5 0.19 -1.78 -2.64
N LYS A 6 0.25 -3.04 -2.18
CA LYS A 6 1.50 -3.80 -2.05
C LYS A 6 2.23 -3.92 -3.39
N TRP A 7 1.50 -4.37 -4.43
CA TRP A 7 2.04 -4.50 -5.78
C TRP A 7 2.62 -3.19 -6.34
N ALA A 8 1.97 -2.06 -6.04
CA ALA A 8 2.45 -0.74 -6.43
C ALA A 8 3.75 -0.32 -5.70
N LEU A 9 3.86 -0.61 -4.40
CA LEU A 9 5.09 -0.35 -3.63
C LEU A 9 6.26 -1.21 -4.11
N GLU A 10 6.03 -2.49 -4.44
CA GLU A 10 7.05 -3.40 -4.98
C GLU A 10 7.54 -2.96 -6.36
N ARG A 11 6.63 -2.50 -7.22
CA ARG A 11 6.96 -1.97 -8.55
C ARG A 11 7.28 -0.48 -8.57
N LYS A 12 7.36 0.15 -7.40
CA LYS A 12 7.78 1.56 -7.21
C LYS A 12 6.95 2.56 -8.03
N PHE A 13 5.64 2.32 -8.16
CA PHE A 13 4.72 3.24 -8.84
C PHE A 13 3.56 3.69 -7.97
N GLU A 14 2.94 4.81 -8.36
CA GLU A 14 1.75 5.35 -7.72
C GLU A 14 0.52 5.29 -8.63
N PHE A 15 -0.64 5.03 -8.02
CA PHE A 15 -1.93 5.08 -8.71
C PHE A 15 -2.97 5.90 -7.96
N LYS A 16 -3.97 6.41 -8.68
CA LYS A 16 -5.18 7.01 -8.11
C LYS A 16 -6.40 6.18 -8.46
N THR A 17 -7.40 6.22 -7.58
CA THR A 17 -8.71 5.66 -7.89
C THR A 17 -9.43 6.64 -8.82
N ILE A 18 -9.67 6.23 -10.06
CA ILE A 18 -10.46 7.01 -11.02
C ILE A 18 -11.96 6.77 -10.77
N TRP A 19 -12.32 5.53 -10.45
CA TRP A 19 -13.70 5.15 -10.17
C TRP A 19 -13.75 3.97 -9.21
N SER A 20 -14.66 3.99 -8.25
CA SER A 20 -14.91 2.86 -7.36
C SER A 20 -16.37 2.82 -6.95
N ASN A 21 -17.02 1.68 -7.16
CA ASN A 21 -18.35 1.37 -6.64
C ASN A 21 -18.44 -0.13 -6.34
N LYS A 22 -19.64 -0.60 -5.93
CA LYS A 22 -19.87 -2.01 -5.56
C LYS A 22 -19.65 -3.01 -6.70
N THR A 23 -19.63 -2.58 -7.97
CA THR A 23 -19.54 -3.47 -9.13
C THR A 23 -18.27 -3.29 -9.96
N ARG A 24 -17.56 -2.18 -9.80
CA ARG A 24 -16.40 -1.80 -10.61
C ARG A 24 -15.38 -0.97 -9.84
N VAL A 25 -14.11 -1.27 -10.08
CA VAL A 25 -12.96 -0.44 -9.69
C VAL A 25 -12.16 -0.11 -10.95
N ILE A 26 -11.82 1.18 -11.11
CA ILE A 26 -10.88 1.67 -12.12
C ILE A 26 -9.78 2.45 -11.42
N LEU A 27 -8.55 2.01 -11.63
CA LEU A 27 -7.34 2.69 -11.17
C LEU A 27 -6.58 3.23 -12.38
N GLY A 28 -5.88 4.33 -12.21
CA GLY A 28 -4.94 4.85 -13.21
C GLY A 28 -3.71 5.46 -12.56
N CYS A 29 -2.71 5.79 -13.36
CA CYS A 29 -1.50 6.44 -12.86
C CYS A 29 -1.84 7.78 -12.19
N VAL A 30 -1.03 8.20 -11.22
CA VAL A 30 -1.15 9.53 -10.63
C VAL A 30 -0.88 10.63 -11.65
N ASP A 31 0.11 10.40 -12.52
CA ASP A 31 0.46 11.29 -13.62
C ASP A 31 -0.33 10.87 -14.88
N ASP A 32 -1.21 11.77 -15.33
CA ASP A 32 -2.12 11.55 -16.45
C ASP A 32 -1.42 11.40 -17.81
N LYS A 33 -0.12 11.72 -17.89
CA LYS A 33 0.70 11.45 -19.08
C LYS A 33 0.89 9.95 -19.33
N PHE A 34 0.75 9.11 -18.30
CA PHE A 34 0.98 7.68 -18.40
C PHE A 34 -0.32 6.90 -18.57
N SER A 35 -0.31 5.97 -19.52
CA SER A 35 -1.48 5.17 -19.89
C SER A 35 -1.80 4.04 -18.93
N TRP A 36 -1.09 3.91 -17.80
CA TRP A 36 -1.32 2.80 -16.89
C TRP A 36 -2.75 2.84 -16.35
N ARG A 37 -3.44 1.71 -16.47
CA ARG A 37 -4.84 1.58 -16.09
C ARG A 37 -5.19 0.16 -15.73
N LEU A 38 -5.88 -0.01 -14.61
CA LEU A 38 -6.46 -1.28 -14.18
C LEU A 38 -7.97 -1.14 -14.09
N ARG A 39 -8.70 -2.06 -14.71
CA ARG A 39 -10.14 -2.20 -14.58
C ARG A 39 -10.46 -3.55 -13.96
N ALA A 40 -11.09 -3.53 -12.80
CA ALA A 40 -11.65 -4.71 -12.15
C ALA A 40 -13.17 -4.62 -12.06
N LEU A 41 -13.85 -5.76 -12.19
CA LEU A 41 -15.29 -5.89 -12.04
C LEU A 41 -15.59 -6.99 -11.02
N VAL A 42 -16.72 -6.85 -10.34
CA VAL A 42 -17.24 -7.92 -9.49
C VAL A 42 -17.58 -9.16 -10.35
N VAL A 43 -17.32 -10.34 -9.82
CA VAL A 43 -17.76 -11.60 -10.41
C VAL A 43 -19.27 -11.75 -10.12
N PRO A 44 -20.11 -12.17 -11.10
CA PRO A 44 -21.52 -12.40 -10.85
C PRO A 44 -21.74 -13.34 -9.65
N HIS A 45 -22.69 -12.98 -8.78
CA HIS A 45 -23.06 -13.76 -7.59
C HIS A 45 -21.90 -13.98 -6.60
N SER A 46 -20.97 -13.03 -6.52
CA SER A 46 -19.79 -13.09 -5.67
C SER A 46 -19.42 -11.69 -5.16
N GLU A 47 -18.63 -11.62 -4.09
CA GLU A 47 -18.01 -10.39 -3.60
C GLU A 47 -16.60 -10.16 -4.17
N PHE A 48 -16.09 -11.10 -4.99
CA PHE A 48 -14.75 -11.02 -5.55
C PHE A 48 -14.69 -10.10 -6.75
N PHE A 49 -13.65 -9.28 -6.80
CA PHE A 49 -13.29 -8.50 -7.98
C PHE A 49 -12.23 -9.24 -8.80
N VAL A 50 -12.43 -9.30 -10.11
CA VAL A 50 -11.45 -9.83 -11.08
C VAL A 50 -10.95 -8.72 -11.98
N VAL A 51 -9.64 -8.72 -12.25
CA VAL A 51 -9.01 -7.80 -13.22
C VAL A 51 -9.46 -8.21 -14.62
N ARG A 52 -10.20 -7.32 -15.31
CA ARG A 52 -10.70 -7.53 -16.68
C ARG A 52 -9.80 -6.89 -17.72
N LYS A 53 -9.11 -5.80 -17.37
CA LYS A 53 -8.17 -5.11 -18.25
C LYS A 53 -7.04 -4.51 -17.43
N LEU A 54 -5.81 -4.73 -17.89
CA LEU A 54 -4.60 -4.12 -17.38
C LEU A 54 -3.81 -3.54 -18.56
N VAL A 55 -3.53 -2.24 -18.51
CA VAL A 55 -2.56 -1.59 -19.40
C VAL A 55 -1.28 -1.44 -18.60
N ASP A 56 -0.35 -2.39 -18.76
CA ASP A 56 0.86 -2.50 -17.94
C ASP A 56 2.04 -1.66 -18.46
N LYS A 57 1.75 -0.48 -19.02
CA LYS A 57 2.78 0.45 -19.47
C LYS A 57 2.98 1.55 -18.41
N HIS A 58 3.91 1.30 -17.51
CA HIS A 58 4.43 2.31 -16.58
C HIS A 58 5.80 2.77 -17.05
N THR A 59 5.88 3.98 -17.59
CA THR A 59 7.15 4.70 -17.80
C THR A 59 7.31 5.85 -16.81
N CYS A 60 6.44 5.93 -15.79
CA CYS A 60 6.59 6.92 -14.73
C CYS A 60 7.71 6.47 -13.81
N ASP A 61 8.78 7.24 -13.76
CA ASP A 61 9.73 7.12 -12.68
C ASP A 61 9.16 7.88 -11.47
N THR A 62 8.48 7.18 -10.58
CA THR A 62 8.02 7.75 -9.30
C THR A 62 9.04 7.52 -8.18
N THR A 63 10.27 7.08 -8.50
CA THR A 63 11.36 6.98 -7.51
C THR A 63 11.84 8.35 -7.00
N HIS A 64 11.27 9.45 -7.48
CA HIS A 64 11.46 10.78 -6.92
C HIS A 64 10.89 10.88 -5.49
N ARG A 65 11.64 10.38 -4.50
CA ARG A 65 11.74 10.79 -3.08
C ARG A 65 10.50 11.48 -2.48
N ASN A 66 9.29 11.03 -2.82
CA ASN A 66 8.07 11.73 -2.46
C ASN A 66 7.66 11.23 -1.07
N PRO A 67 7.78 12.05 -0.01
CA PRO A 67 7.35 11.66 1.32
C PRO A 67 5.83 11.35 1.39
N ASN A 68 5.08 11.75 0.37
CA ASN A 68 3.64 11.60 0.23
C ASN A 68 3.23 10.52 -0.79
N HIS A 69 4.03 9.47 -0.99
CA HIS A 69 3.63 8.33 -1.83
C HIS A 69 2.24 7.79 -1.42
N MET A 70 1.30 7.75 -2.38
CA MET A 70 -0.12 7.51 -2.14
C MET A 70 -0.41 6.11 -1.59
N GLN A 71 0.25 5.08 -2.11
CA GLN A 71 0.08 3.70 -1.66
C GLN A 71 0.85 3.38 -0.36
N ALA A 72 1.85 4.20 0.01
CA ALA A 72 2.58 4.08 1.27
C ALA A 72 1.76 4.69 2.42
N THR A 73 0.57 4.15 2.68
CA THR A 73 -0.27 4.53 3.84
C THR A 73 0.21 3.79 5.09
N ALA A 74 -0.03 4.36 6.27
CA ALA A 74 0.38 3.73 7.54
C ALA A 74 -0.15 2.29 7.68
N THR A 75 -1.42 2.06 7.33
CA THR A 75 -2.03 0.72 7.33
C THR A 75 -1.37 -0.24 6.34
N THR A 76 -1.01 0.23 5.13
CA THR A 76 -0.35 -0.63 4.13
C THR A 76 1.05 -1.00 4.60
N LEU A 77 1.81 -0.03 5.12
CA LEU A 77 3.15 -0.25 5.66
C LEU A 77 3.12 -1.15 6.89
N ALA A 78 2.14 -0.97 7.80
CA ALA A 78 1.99 -1.80 8.98
C ALA A 78 1.72 -3.26 8.62
N SER A 79 0.80 -3.51 7.68
CA SER A 79 0.53 -4.86 7.17
C SER A 79 1.76 -5.52 6.55
N LEU A 80 2.58 -4.75 5.81
CA LEU A 80 3.84 -5.25 5.24
C LEU A 80 4.88 -5.56 6.33
N ILE A 81 5.04 -4.68 7.30
CA ILE A 81 6.00 -4.85 8.39
C ILE A 81 5.61 -6.03 9.29
N CYS A 82 4.34 -6.14 9.71
CA CYS A 82 3.84 -7.27 10.50
C CYS A 82 4.08 -8.61 9.81
N SER A 83 3.92 -8.69 8.47
CA SER A 83 4.11 -9.95 7.74
C SER A 83 5.54 -10.49 7.76
N GLY A 84 6.55 -9.67 8.11
CA GLY A 84 7.94 -10.08 8.25
C GLY A 84 8.51 -9.91 9.65
N TYR A 85 7.69 -9.52 10.63
CA TYR A 85 8.14 -9.20 11.98
C TYR A 85 7.85 -10.35 12.94
N HIS A 86 8.84 -11.24 13.09
CA HIS A 86 8.91 -12.15 14.23
C HIS A 86 9.79 -11.49 15.31
N GLU A 87 9.19 -11.22 16.46
CA GLU A 87 9.88 -11.07 17.75
C GLU A 87 11.07 -10.09 17.81
N LYS A 88 10.78 -8.83 18.14
CA LYS A 88 11.69 -8.08 19.03
C LYS A 88 10.89 -7.55 20.21
N ASN A 89 11.38 -7.86 21.42
CA ASN A 89 10.78 -7.50 22.71
C ASN A 89 10.55 -5.99 22.90
N ASP A 90 11.20 -5.13 22.11
CA ASP A 90 11.22 -3.68 22.30
C ASP A 90 10.41 -2.87 21.26
N GLY A 91 9.75 -3.56 20.32
CA GLY A 91 9.02 -2.92 19.22
C GLY A 91 9.92 -2.14 18.23
N LEU A 92 9.35 -1.69 17.10
CA LEU A 92 10.08 -0.87 16.13
C LEU A 92 10.00 0.61 16.48
N LYS A 93 11.13 1.32 16.48
CA LYS A 93 11.15 2.78 16.57
C LYS A 93 10.72 3.40 15.24
N SER A 94 10.04 4.54 15.28
CA SER A 94 9.59 5.26 14.06
C SER A 94 10.74 5.51 13.07
N LYS A 95 11.94 5.81 13.55
CA LYS A 95 13.13 5.97 12.70
C LYS A 95 13.51 4.68 11.96
N GLN A 96 13.45 3.53 12.63
CA GLN A 96 13.70 2.23 12.00
C GLN A 96 12.65 1.93 10.93
N ILE A 97 11.39 2.33 11.14
CA ILE A 97 10.34 2.19 10.12
C ILE A 97 10.65 3.03 8.89
N ILE A 98 11.12 4.28 9.06
CA ILE A 98 11.54 5.12 7.93
C ILE A 98 12.65 4.43 7.13
N ASP A 99 13.67 3.91 7.83
CA ASP A 99 14.82 3.25 7.19
C ASP A 99 14.40 1.95 6.48
N LEU A 100 13.54 1.13 7.10
CA LEU A 100 13.00 -0.10 6.51
C LEU A 100 12.19 0.18 5.24
N VAL A 101 11.30 1.18 5.28
CA VAL A 101 10.46 1.52 4.11
C VAL A 101 11.32 2.06 2.97
N ARG A 102 12.35 2.86 3.30
CA ARG A 102 13.33 3.34 2.32
C ARG A 102 14.12 2.19 1.70
N LEU A 103 14.62 1.26 2.52
CA LEU A 103 15.45 0.13 2.07
C LEU A 103 14.65 -0.84 1.20
N ASN A 104 13.46 -1.23 1.65
CA ASN A 104 12.68 -2.30 1.01
C ASN A 104 11.87 -1.80 -0.20
N HIS A 105 11.43 -0.54 -0.19
CA HIS A 105 10.52 -0.02 -1.21
C HIS A 105 11.07 1.19 -1.98
N GLY A 106 12.21 1.76 -1.57
CA GLY A 106 12.74 2.98 -2.18
C GLY A 106 11.90 4.22 -1.91
N VAL A 107 10.98 4.16 -0.93
CA VAL A 107 10.02 5.23 -0.62
C VAL A 107 10.47 5.98 0.64
N GLN A 108 10.48 7.30 0.58
CA GLN A 108 10.63 8.13 1.78
C GLN A 108 9.26 8.35 2.42
N ILE A 109 9.21 8.38 3.76
CA ILE A 109 7.98 8.70 4.51
C ILE A 109 8.26 9.73 5.58
N LYS A 110 7.27 10.56 5.90
CA LYS A 110 7.35 11.52 7.02
C LYS A 110 7.37 10.79 8.35
N TYR A 111 8.01 11.41 9.36
CA TYR A 111 8.04 10.88 10.72
C TYR A 111 6.65 10.53 11.27
N MET A 112 5.68 11.44 11.14
CA MET A 112 4.30 11.19 11.61
C MET A 112 3.65 9.95 10.97
N LYS A 113 3.97 9.66 9.71
CA LYS A 113 3.48 8.46 9.03
C LYS A 113 4.15 7.20 9.58
N ALA A 114 5.45 7.26 9.87
CA ALA A 114 6.17 6.17 10.51
C ALA A 114 5.67 5.91 11.93
N TRP A 115 5.39 6.96 12.71
CA TRP A 115 4.81 6.85 14.04
C TRP A 115 3.41 6.19 14.00
N ARG A 116 2.51 6.65 13.12
CA ARG A 116 1.20 5.98 12.94
C ARG A 116 1.34 4.53 12.49
N THR A 117 2.32 4.23 11.65
CA THR A 117 2.61 2.85 11.22
C THR A 117 3.00 2.00 12.42
N LYS A 118 3.85 2.55 13.30
CA LYS A 118 4.24 1.90 14.55
C LYS A 118 3.03 1.55 15.41
N GLU A 119 2.14 2.51 15.67
CA GLU A 119 0.95 2.29 16.50
C GLU A 119 0.07 1.16 15.95
N ILE A 120 -0.14 1.12 14.63
CA ILE A 120 -0.92 0.06 13.97
C ILE A 120 -0.21 -1.30 14.08
N VAL A 121 1.13 -1.33 13.94
CA VAL A 121 1.89 -2.57 14.13
C VAL A 121 1.75 -3.07 15.57
N GLU A 122 1.89 -2.18 16.55
CA GLU A 122 1.74 -2.53 17.97
C GLU A 122 0.32 -3.04 18.28
N SER A 123 -0.72 -2.43 17.71
CA SER A 123 -2.09 -2.90 17.87
C SER A 123 -2.32 -4.27 17.24
N LEU A 124 -1.73 -4.53 16.06
CA LEU A 124 -1.85 -5.81 15.37
C LEU A 124 -1.10 -6.94 16.09
N VAL A 125 0.06 -6.64 16.70
CA VAL A 125 0.88 -7.62 17.44
C VAL A 125 0.29 -7.96 18.81
N ARG A 126 -0.29 -6.99 19.52
CA ARG A 126 -0.92 -7.23 20.83
C ARG A 126 -2.24 -7.99 20.75
N GLY A 127 -2.83 -8.09 19.57
CA GLY A 127 -4.19 -8.57 19.38
C GLY A 127 -5.23 -7.52 19.78
N THR A 128 -6.29 -7.40 19.00
CA THR A 128 -7.52 -6.72 19.44
C THR A 128 -8.30 -7.67 20.36
N PRO A 129 -8.79 -7.24 21.55
CA PRO A 129 -9.59 -8.07 22.45
C PRO A 129 -11.02 -8.40 21.94
N GLU A 130 -11.27 -8.39 20.63
CA GLU A 130 -12.63 -8.45 20.08
C GLU A 130 -12.95 -9.75 19.31
N ASP A 131 -12.22 -10.84 19.57
CA ASP A 131 -12.58 -12.19 19.13
C ASP A 131 -12.63 -13.17 20.32
N SER A 132 -13.53 -12.93 21.26
CA SER A 132 -14.02 -13.93 22.24
C SER A 132 -15.51 -13.79 22.44
#